data_AF-A0AAE8SIT1-F1
#
_entry.id   AF-A0AAE8SIT1-F1
#
_cell.length_a   1.000
_cell.length_b   1.000
_cell.length_c   1.000
_cell.angle_alpha   90.00
_cell.angle_beta   90.00
_cell.angle_gamma   90.00
#
_symmetry.space_group_name_H-M   'P 1'
#
loop_
_entity.id
_entity.type
_entity.pdbx_description
1 polymer ?
#
loop_
_entity_poly.entity_id
_entity_poly.type
_entity_poly.pdbx_seq_one_letter_code
_entity_poly.pdbx_strand_id
1 'polypeptide(L)'
;MVMASDDPEHVTKPTTIVVNHRHEPQSLPSEINLLTLNCWGLRYISTQRVARLDEIGHRIAHAIPTPHIVSLQECFTQEDYEAIRHHTRQILPYGKFYYSGAFGGGLAILSCWPIEESTMFKYPLNGRPTAFWRGDWYVGKGVACAKIRFGPRRKDIVEVFNTHTHSPYEPDPVSTYDCHRVAQSWEMSKLLRGAAERGHLVVGMGDFNMLPLSLFHRVITAHAPVRDVWRILHPDSSLGPAYHPSEQERHRPLPTADFNLLENGATSNSVYNTWRWNKNQQNRLKGGDICEVPPDTIDPRGQRLDYIFTSTGVDPDSPPTTPGWVVKSAHVAMTERHPDLLCSLSDHFAVQATLTRHTPSPAVNPPDPRSETLSAALQTGAYLAASSPASSIHSGDVAQTADPDTQLKRGRSRSSDFGPSTYDEIIGMIQKYHARELRQRHWRGVHFFVALFIWLACLVGVWFSPENYVAFILMLVSSLSLVAGVIDGLLSLLFFSWEIKGLKEFEWEIRNAKAVASGDRIALTESETYESSGRRSKST
;
A
#
# COMPACT_ATOMS: atom_id res chain seq x y z
N MET A 1 -8.02 -17.16 74.69
CA MET A 1 -8.96 -16.57 73.71
C MET A 1 -8.22 -16.50 72.39
N VAL A 2 -8.60 -17.37 71.44
CA VAL A 2 -8.69 -17.15 69.98
C VAL A 2 -7.65 -16.16 69.38
N MET A 3 -6.77 -16.44 68.41
CA MET A 3 -6.55 -17.53 67.46
C MET A 3 -5.15 -17.34 66.83
N ALA A 4 -4.60 -18.45 66.34
CA ALA A 4 -3.75 -18.65 65.16
C ALA A 4 -2.45 -17.84 64.96
N SER A 5 -1.37 -18.63 64.90
CA SER A 5 0.00 -18.31 64.52
C SER A 5 0.16 -18.08 63.02
N ASP A 6 0.99 -17.10 62.67
CA ASP A 6 1.54 -16.90 61.32
C ASP A 6 2.60 -17.96 60.99
N ASP A 7 2.34 -18.79 59.97
CA ASP A 7 3.36 -19.53 59.23
C ASP A 7 3.60 -18.83 57.88
N PRO A 8 4.85 -18.64 57.43
CA PRO A 8 5.13 -18.00 56.15
C PRO A 8 4.98 -19.01 55.00
N GLU A 9 4.12 -18.67 54.03
CA GLU A 9 3.93 -19.42 52.79
C GLU A 9 5.25 -19.58 52.00
N HIS A 10 5.49 -20.83 51.60
CA HIS A 10 6.52 -21.23 50.66
C HIS A 10 6.34 -20.49 49.33
N VAL A 11 7.25 -19.55 49.03
CA VAL A 11 7.40 -18.97 47.69
C VAL A 11 7.90 -20.06 46.74
N THR A 12 6.99 -20.69 46.01
CA THR A 12 7.31 -21.55 44.87
C THR A 12 7.94 -20.71 43.77
N LYS A 13 9.22 -20.96 43.49
CA LYS A 13 9.96 -20.36 42.36
C LYS A 13 9.20 -20.60 41.05
N PRO A 14 9.17 -19.64 40.11
CA PRO A 14 8.51 -19.84 38.82
C PRO A 14 9.23 -20.97 38.07
N THR A 15 8.48 -22.01 37.72
CA THR A 15 8.93 -23.04 36.79
C THR A 15 9.14 -22.37 35.43
N THR A 16 10.41 -22.22 35.04
CA THR A 16 10.79 -21.80 33.69
C THR A 16 10.22 -22.80 32.70
N ILE A 17 9.10 -22.46 32.07
CA ILE A 17 8.62 -23.16 30.89
C ILE A 17 9.62 -22.86 29.78
N VAL A 18 10.54 -23.80 29.56
CA VAL A 18 11.38 -23.80 28.37
C VAL A 18 10.47 -24.13 27.19
N VAL A 19 9.93 -23.10 26.54
CA VAL A 19 9.29 -23.25 25.24
C VAL A 19 10.41 -23.59 24.25
N ASN A 20 10.38 -24.82 23.74
CA ASN A 20 11.35 -25.33 22.80
C ASN A 20 11.13 -24.67 21.41
N HIS A 21 11.51 -23.40 21.26
CA HIS A 21 11.34 -22.61 20.03
C HIS A 21 12.43 -22.93 18.98
N ARG A 22 12.48 -24.17 18.48
CA ARG A 22 13.32 -24.51 17.32
C ARG A 22 12.54 -25.33 16.29
N HIS A 23 11.56 -24.70 15.66
CA HIS A 23 11.17 -25.09 14.30
C HIS A 23 11.93 -24.19 13.32
N GLU A 24 13.24 -24.40 13.21
CA GLU A 24 13.95 -23.90 12.04
C GLU A 24 13.44 -24.68 10.82
N PRO A 25 13.11 -24.00 9.70
CA PRO A 25 12.62 -24.67 8.51
C PRO A 25 13.69 -25.64 7.98
N GLN A 26 13.40 -26.95 8.07
CA GLN A 26 14.31 -28.03 7.67
C GLN A 26 14.45 -28.14 6.14
N SER A 27 13.46 -27.64 5.41
CA SER A 27 13.45 -27.56 3.95
C SER A 27 12.75 -26.28 3.51
N LEU A 28 12.96 -25.90 2.26
CA LEU A 28 12.15 -24.85 1.63
C LEU A 28 10.68 -25.31 1.54
N PRO A 29 9.72 -24.42 1.76
CA PRO A 29 8.32 -24.70 1.51
C PRO A 29 8.08 -24.86 0.00
N SER A 30 7.11 -25.69 -0.37
CA SER A 30 6.63 -25.78 -1.75
C SER A 30 5.80 -24.57 -2.15
N GLU A 31 5.09 -23.98 -1.19
CA GLU A 31 4.17 -22.86 -1.38
C GLU A 31 4.29 -21.80 -0.30
N ILE A 32 4.06 -20.54 -0.67
CA ILE A 32 3.98 -19.41 0.25
C ILE A 32 2.61 -18.76 0.09
N ASN A 33 1.78 -18.86 1.14
CA ASN A 33 0.44 -18.29 1.19
C ASN A 33 0.50 -16.91 1.84
N LEU A 34 0.05 -15.90 1.11
CA LEU A 34 0.12 -14.49 1.48
C LEU A 34 -1.29 -13.95 1.65
N LEU A 35 -1.56 -13.17 2.70
CA LEU A 35 -2.84 -12.47 2.89
C LEU A 35 -2.59 -11.01 3.30
N THR A 36 -3.29 -10.07 2.67
CA THR A 36 -3.29 -8.67 3.10
C THR A 36 -4.70 -8.15 3.33
N LEU A 37 -4.88 -7.31 4.36
CA LEU A 37 -6.16 -6.70 4.70
C LEU A 37 -5.99 -5.32 5.36
N ASN A 38 -6.63 -4.31 4.80
CA ASN A 38 -6.97 -3.10 5.55
C ASN A 38 -8.13 -3.42 6.51
N CYS A 39 -7.89 -3.34 7.81
CA CYS A 39 -8.81 -3.78 8.86
C CYS A 39 -9.88 -2.74 9.24
N TRP A 40 -9.73 -1.50 8.77
CA TRP A 40 -10.57 -0.38 9.16
C TRP A 40 -10.75 -0.27 10.68
N GLY A 41 -9.62 -0.22 11.40
CA GLY A 41 -9.52 -0.24 12.86
C GLY A 41 -9.29 1.13 13.51
N LEU A 42 -9.84 2.22 12.94
CA LEU A 42 -9.71 3.57 13.46
C LEU A 42 -10.39 3.71 14.84
N ARG A 43 -9.61 4.03 15.87
CA ARG A 43 -10.12 4.24 17.22
C ARG A 43 -11.11 5.42 17.23
N TYR A 44 -12.31 5.20 17.78
CA TYR A 44 -13.45 6.14 17.85
C TYR A 44 -14.22 6.43 16.54
N ILE A 45 -13.70 6.03 15.37
CA ILE A 45 -14.38 6.26 14.08
C ILE A 45 -15.02 4.98 13.57
N SER A 46 -14.27 3.88 13.62
CA SER A 46 -14.72 2.60 13.08
C SER A 46 -15.84 1.99 13.91
N THR A 47 -16.98 1.74 13.25
CA THR A 47 -18.17 1.16 13.88
C THR A 47 -17.93 -0.31 14.23
N GLN A 48 -18.42 -0.75 15.41
CA GLN A 48 -18.28 -2.12 15.92
C GLN A 48 -16.84 -2.68 15.86
N ARG A 49 -15.83 -1.81 16.04
CA ARG A 49 -14.42 -2.14 15.83
C ARG A 49 -13.99 -3.42 16.56
N VAL A 50 -14.21 -3.51 17.86
CA VAL A 50 -13.68 -4.62 18.69
C VAL A 50 -14.18 -5.97 18.19
N ALA A 51 -15.48 -6.14 17.98
CA ALA A 51 -16.07 -7.39 17.50
C ALA A 51 -15.58 -7.75 16.09
N ARG A 52 -15.48 -6.76 15.17
CA ARG A 52 -14.95 -7.01 13.82
C ARG A 52 -13.49 -7.43 13.82
N LEU A 53 -12.65 -6.78 14.61
CA LEU A 53 -11.21 -7.07 14.66
C LEU A 53 -10.93 -8.43 15.31
N ASP A 54 -11.74 -8.82 16.31
CA ASP A 54 -11.70 -10.18 16.87
C ASP A 54 -12.07 -11.23 15.81
N GLU A 55 -13.18 -11.02 15.09
CA GLU A 55 -13.61 -11.91 14.01
C GLU A 55 -12.62 -11.95 12.83
N ILE A 56 -11.95 -10.84 12.51
CA ILE A 56 -10.83 -10.83 11.53
C ILE A 56 -9.73 -11.80 11.98
N GLY A 57 -9.36 -11.79 13.26
CA GLY A 57 -8.41 -12.74 13.82
C GLY A 57 -8.86 -14.19 13.68
N HIS A 58 -10.14 -14.45 13.98
CA HIS A 58 -10.75 -15.77 13.82
C HIS A 58 -10.73 -16.26 12.36
N ARG A 59 -11.08 -15.41 11.39
CA ARG A 59 -11.06 -15.75 9.95
C ARG A 59 -9.66 -16.03 9.44
N ILE A 60 -8.66 -15.23 9.83
CA ILE A 60 -7.27 -15.48 9.46
C ILE A 60 -6.79 -16.84 9.98
N ALA A 61 -7.15 -17.20 11.22
CA ALA A 61 -6.78 -18.47 11.84
C ALA A 61 -7.37 -19.70 11.13
N HIS A 62 -8.54 -19.54 10.49
CA HIS A 62 -9.26 -20.61 9.81
C HIS A 62 -9.25 -20.49 8.27
N ALA A 63 -8.48 -19.56 7.72
CA ALA A 63 -8.41 -19.35 6.27
C ALA A 63 -7.82 -20.57 5.55
N ILE A 64 -8.35 -20.86 4.36
CA ILE A 64 -7.93 -21.97 3.51
C ILE A 64 -7.56 -21.40 2.12
N PRO A 65 -6.31 -21.57 1.65
CA PRO A 65 -5.20 -22.22 2.35
C PRO A 65 -4.71 -21.40 3.55
N THR A 66 -4.10 -22.07 4.54
CA THR A 66 -3.59 -21.40 5.74
C THR A 66 -2.51 -20.38 5.36
N PRO A 67 -2.64 -19.12 5.78
CA PRO A 67 -1.66 -18.08 5.45
C PRO A 67 -0.33 -18.33 6.16
N HIS A 68 0.77 -18.10 5.46
CA HIS A 68 2.13 -18.13 5.99
C HIS A 68 2.62 -16.74 6.40
N ILE A 69 2.13 -15.70 5.70
CA ILE A 69 2.47 -14.30 5.98
C ILE A 69 1.19 -13.47 5.83
N VAL A 70 0.91 -12.64 6.83
CA VAL A 70 -0.22 -11.73 6.86
C VAL A 70 0.27 -10.30 7.04
N SER A 71 -0.19 -9.38 6.19
CA SER A 71 0.04 -7.94 6.32
C SER A 71 -1.26 -7.22 6.61
N LEU A 72 -1.31 -6.46 7.71
CA LEU A 72 -2.50 -5.73 8.14
C LEU A 72 -2.27 -4.23 8.06
N GLN A 73 -3.27 -3.50 7.57
CA GLN A 73 -3.33 -2.04 7.55
C GLN A 73 -4.49 -1.55 8.43
N GLU A 74 -4.41 -0.30 8.87
CA GLU A 74 -5.36 0.32 9.82
C GLU A 74 -5.61 -0.49 11.12
N CYS A 75 -4.64 -1.30 11.55
CA CYS A 75 -4.61 -1.88 12.88
C CYS A 75 -3.94 -0.88 13.82
N PHE A 76 -4.70 0.09 14.36
CA PHE A 76 -4.13 1.25 15.04
C PHE A 76 -3.82 1.05 16.53
N THR A 77 -4.51 0.12 17.19
CA THR A 77 -4.37 -0.07 18.64
C THR A 77 -3.68 -1.38 18.96
N GLN A 78 -2.91 -1.38 20.05
CA GLN A 78 -2.28 -2.58 20.60
C GLN A 78 -3.35 -3.62 21.01
N GLU A 79 -4.49 -3.14 21.51
CA GLU A 79 -5.66 -3.96 21.89
C GLU A 79 -6.20 -4.75 20.68
N ASP A 80 -6.46 -4.08 19.55
CA ASP A 80 -6.96 -4.71 18.32
C ASP A 80 -5.90 -5.68 17.73
N TYR A 81 -4.62 -5.32 17.80
CA TYR A 81 -3.52 -6.21 17.40
C TYR A 81 -3.46 -7.48 18.24
N GLU A 82 -3.58 -7.35 19.57
CA GLU A 82 -3.54 -8.47 20.50
C GLU A 82 -4.75 -9.40 20.34
N ALA A 83 -5.94 -8.86 20.05
CA ALA A 83 -7.12 -9.64 19.71
C ALA A 83 -6.86 -10.54 18.48
N ILE A 84 -6.32 -9.97 17.40
CA ILE A 84 -5.95 -10.76 16.20
C ILE A 84 -4.87 -11.80 16.53
N ARG A 85 -3.86 -11.43 17.34
CA ARG A 85 -2.77 -12.33 17.75
C ARG A 85 -3.28 -13.50 18.58
N HIS A 86 -4.31 -13.29 19.40
CA HIS A 86 -4.88 -14.34 20.23
C HIS A 86 -5.33 -15.55 19.41
N HIS A 87 -6.03 -15.29 18.30
CA HIS A 87 -6.51 -16.31 17.36
C HIS A 87 -5.39 -16.86 16.47
N THR A 88 -4.49 -16.01 15.99
CA THR A 88 -3.54 -16.37 14.92
C THR A 88 -2.22 -16.97 15.40
N ARG A 89 -1.86 -16.82 16.68
CA ARG A 89 -0.54 -17.23 17.23
C ARG A 89 -0.15 -18.69 17.01
N GLN A 90 -1.11 -19.59 16.82
CA GLN A 90 -0.81 -21.02 16.59
C GLN A 90 -0.28 -21.28 15.18
N ILE A 91 -0.80 -20.56 14.18
CA ILE A 91 -0.37 -20.69 12.78
C ILE A 91 0.65 -19.64 12.35
N LEU A 92 0.64 -18.47 13.01
CA LEU A 92 1.50 -17.32 12.74
C LEU A 92 2.17 -16.86 14.05
N PRO A 93 3.03 -17.67 14.68
CA PRO A 93 3.62 -17.34 15.99
C PRO A 93 4.46 -16.06 16.01
N TYR A 94 5.00 -15.62 14.87
CA TYR A 94 5.86 -14.43 14.82
C TYR A 94 5.05 -13.23 14.37
N GLY A 95 4.90 -12.23 15.25
CA GLY A 95 4.13 -11.02 14.96
C GLY A 95 4.90 -9.77 15.29
N LYS A 96 4.76 -8.74 14.45
CA LYS A 96 5.30 -7.41 14.69
C LYS A 96 4.22 -6.35 14.46
N PHE A 97 3.92 -5.58 15.51
CA PHE A 97 3.19 -4.33 15.43
C PHE A 97 4.16 -3.17 15.18
N TYR A 98 3.85 -2.26 14.26
CA TYR A 98 4.73 -1.17 13.84
C TYR A 98 4.23 0.19 14.33
N TYR A 99 5.16 0.98 14.87
CA TYR A 99 4.89 2.31 15.39
C TYR A 99 5.40 3.36 14.40
N SER A 100 4.58 4.36 14.12
CA SER A 100 4.93 5.54 13.33
C SER A 100 4.05 6.72 13.74
N GLY A 101 4.56 7.94 13.54
CA GLY A 101 3.82 9.16 13.83
C GLY A 101 3.32 9.27 15.28
N ALA A 102 2.39 10.20 15.49
CA ALA A 102 1.74 10.43 16.78
C ALA A 102 0.54 9.50 17.00
N PHE A 103 -0.15 9.06 15.93
CA PHE A 103 -1.35 8.22 16.01
C PHE A 103 -1.10 6.73 15.74
N GLY A 104 0.17 6.33 15.56
CA GLY A 104 0.55 4.97 15.21
C GLY A 104 0.53 4.75 13.69
N GLY A 105 1.33 3.80 13.20
CA GLY A 105 1.43 3.50 11.77
C GLY A 105 0.26 2.70 11.22
N GLY A 106 -0.49 2.02 12.10
CA GLY A 106 -1.61 1.17 11.71
C GLY A 106 -1.19 -0.13 11.00
N LEU A 107 0.10 -0.49 11.04
CA LEU A 107 0.66 -1.61 10.28
C LEU A 107 1.08 -2.76 11.20
N ALA A 108 0.77 -3.98 10.78
CA ALA A 108 1.27 -5.19 11.42
C ALA A 108 1.67 -6.24 10.38
N ILE A 109 2.68 -7.05 10.71
CA ILE A 109 3.08 -8.23 9.94
C ILE A 109 3.03 -9.44 10.87
N LEU A 110 2.36 -10.51 10.44
CA LEU A 110 2.32 -11.81 11.11
C LEU A 110 2.96 -12.85 10.18
N SER A 111 3.69 -13.81 10.74
CA SER A 111 4.39 -14.83 9.97
C SER A 111 4.41 -16.17 10.71
N CYS A 112 4.37 -17.25 9.94
CA CYS A 112 4.65 -18.60 10.42
C CYS A 112 6.14 -18.84 10.66
N TRP A 113 7.02 -18.01 10.10
CA TRP A 113 8.47 -18.11 10.21
C TRP A 113 9.09 -16.94 11.01
N PRO A 114 10.30 -17.13 11.58
CA PRO A 114 10.97 -16.08 12.33
C PRO A 114 11.19 -14.80 11.54
N ILE A 115 10.82 -13.66 12.15
CA ILE A 115 11.20 -12.31 11.70
C ILE A 115 12.59 -12.02 12.28
N GLU A 116 13.61 -11.97 11.42
CA GLU A 116 15.00 -11.76 11.83
C GLU A 116 15.33 -10.28 12.03
N GLU A 117 14.79 -9.43 11.15
CA GLU A 117 14.99 -7.99 11.16
C GLU A 117 13.66 -7.29 10.84
N SER A 118 13.44 -6.13 11.44
CA SER A 118 12.23 -5.35 11.25
C SER A 118 12.55 -3.86 11.34
N THR A 119 12.00 -3.08 10.42
CA THR A 119 12.19 -1.62 10.35
C THR A 119 10.89 -0.96 9.95
N MET A 120 10.55 0.17 10.58
CA MET A 120 9.49 1.05 10.07
C MET A 120 10.13 2.21 9.29
N PHE A 121 9.92 2.25 7.98
CA PHE A 121 10.38 3.34 7.13
C PHE A 121 9.25 4.36 6.94
N LYS A 122 9.38 5.56 7.53
CA LYS A 122 8.40 6.63 7.35
C LYS A 122 8.63 7.33 6.01
N TYR A 123 7.56 7.58 5.24
CA TYR A 123 7.69 8.31 3.98
C TYR A 123 8.15 9.76 4.21
N PRO A 124 9.07 10.29 3.37
CA PRO A 124 9.54 11.67 3.47
C PRO A 124 8.42 12.69 3.25
N LEU A 125 7.50 12.41 2.32
CA LEU A 125 6.32 13.23 2.01
C LEU A 125 5.06 12.49 2.47
N ASN A 126 4.34 13.08 3.43
CA ASN A 126 3.37 12.36 4.26
C ASN A 126 2.09 13.17 4.54
N GLY A 127 1.67 13.99 3.58
CA GLY A 127 0.54 14.88 3.73
C GLY A 127 0.89 16.14 4.53
N ARG A 128 -0.12 16.78 5.11
CA ARG A 128 0.00 18.13 5.70
C ARG A 128 -0.52 18.17 7.14
N PRO A 129 0.17 18.82 8.09
CA PRO A 129 -0.30 18.96 9.47
C PRO A 129 -1.59 19.77 9.57
N THR A 130 -1.82 20.68 8.62
CA THR A 130 -3.03 21.53 8.56
C THR A 130 -4.27 20.77 8.12
N ALA A 131 -4.12 19.61 7.47
CA ALA A 131 -5.22 18.71 7.12
C ALA A 131 -5.51 17.74 8.27
N PHE A 132 -5.67 18.27 9.49
CA PHE A 132 -5.79 17.45 10.70
C PHE A 132 -7.01 16.54 10.72
N TRP A 133 -8.10 16.92 10.04
CA TRP A 133 -9.29 16.08 9.88
C TRP A 133 -9.08 14.85 8.99
N ARG A 134 -8.00 14.84 8.19
CA ARG A 134 -7.60 13.68 7.36
C ARG A 134 -6.66 12.73 8.10
N GLY A 135 -5.89 13.22 9.08
CA GLY A 135 -5.07 12.39 9.98
C GLY A 135 -3.77 11.82 9.39
N ASP A 136 -3.61 11.68 8.07
CA ASP A 136 -2.45 11.06 7.41
C ASP A 136 -1.08 11.52 7.90
N TRP A 137 -0.90 12.84 8.10
CA TRP A 137 0.36 13.41 8.57
C TRP A 137 0.71 12.97 10.00
N TYR A 138 -0.31 12.84 10.86
CA TYR A 138 -0.17 12.46 12.27
C TYR A 138 0.01 10.95 12.43
N VAL A 139 -0.58 10.14 11.55
CA VAL A 139 -0.29 8.70 11.43
C VAL A 139 1.16 8.47 11.00
N GLY A 140 1.68 9.33 10.12
CA GLY A 140 3.03 9.21 9.61
C GLY A 140 3.17 7.95 8.75
N LYS A 141 2.41 7.88 7.64
CA LYS A 141 2.40 6.73 6.74
C LYS A 141 3.82 6.31 6.30
N GLY A 142 3.98 5.03 6.00
CA GLY A 142 5.27 4.46 5.72
C GLY A 142 5.18 2.98 5.36
N VAL A 143 6.35 2.34 5.33
CA VAL A 143 6.51 0.93 5.00
C VAL A 143 7.02 0.17 6.22
N ALA A 144 6.22 -0.79 6.69
CA ALA A 144 6.63 -1.78 7.65
C ALA A 144 7.42 -2.88 6.92
N CYS A 145 8.71 -2.98 7.22
CA CYS A 145 9.62 -3.94 6.62
C CYS A 145 9.85 -5.12 7.58
N ALA A 146 9.84 -6.34 7.06
CA ALA A 146 10.21 -7.55 7.80
C ALA A 146 11.08 -8.46 6.92
N LYS A 147 12.22 -8.89 7.47
CA LYS A 147 13.08 -9.91 6.86
C LYS A 147 12.78 -11.24 7.52
N ILE A 148 12.22 -12.18 6.77
CA ILE A 148 11.67 -13.44 7.28
C ILE A 148 12.45 -14.60 6.70
N ARG A 149 12.94 -15.50 7.56
CA ARG A 149 13.67 -16.70 7.13
C ARG A 149 12.74 -17.88 6.95
N PHE A 150 12.49 -18.26 5.70
CA PHE A 150 11.54 -19.32 5.36
C PHE A 150 12.22 -20.64 4.95
N GLY A 151 13.55 -20.70 4.92
CA GLY A 151 14.33 -21.91 4.64
C GLY A 151 15.67 -21.95 5.39
N PRO A 152 16.41 -23.07 5.29
CA PRO A 152 17.61 -23.30 6.10
C PRO A 152 18.82 -22.47 5.63
N ARG A 153 18.88 -22.06 4.36
CA ARG A 153 20.07 -21.37 3.81
C ARG A 153 20.01 -19.88 4.13
N ARG A 154 21.19 -19.25 4.20
CA ARG A 154 21.33 -17.80 4.47
C ARG A 154 20.56 -16.89 3.50
N LYS A 155 20.33 -17.35 2.26
CA LYS A 155 19.59 -16.61 1.23
C LYS A 155 18.12 -17.03 1.12
N ASP A 156 17.64 -17.98 1.93
CA ASP A 156 16.23 -18.39 1.95
C ASP A 156 15.40 -17.38 2.78
N ILE A 157 15.41 -16.13 2.31
CA ILE A 157 14.84 -14.94 2.94
C ILE A 157 13.75 -14.37 2.05
N VAL A 158 12.60 -14.09 2.65
CA VAL A 158 11.57 -13.24 2.07
C VAL A 158 11.55 -11.92 2.81
N GLU A 159 11.73 -10.82 2.09
CA GLU A 159 11.52 -9.48 2.62
C GLU A 159 10.11 -9.01 2.28
N VAL A 160 9.34 -8.74 3.33
CA VAL A 160 7.95 -8.31 3.25
C VAL A 160 7.88 -6.82 3.56
N PHE A 161 7.20 -6.09 2.68
CA PHE A 161 6.99 -4.65 2.76
C PHE A 161 5.49 -4.38 2.83
N ASN A 162 4.98 -4.21 4.04
CA ASN A 162 3.59 -3.82 4.29
C ASN A 162 3.47 -2.29 4.25
N THR A 163 2.53 -1.73 3.48
CA THR A 163 2.29 -0.28 3.43
C THR A 163 0.81 0.08 3.46
N HIS A 164 0.55 1.32 3.89
CA HIS A 164 -0.72 2.00 3.67
C HIS A 164 -0.41 3.41 3.16
N THR A 165 -0.43 3.60 1.84
CA THR A 165 -0.08 4.88 1.19
C THR A 165 -1.18 5.93 1.37
N HIS A 166 -0.88 7.17 0.98
CA HIS A 166 -1.78 8.32 1.13
C HIS A 166 -3.05 8.15 0.30
N SER A 167 -4.22 8.37 0.92
CA SER A 167 -5.51 8.21 0.25
C SER A 167 -5.78 9.34 -0.76
N PRO A 168 -6.49 9.05 -1.88
CA PRO A 168 -6.91 10.05 -2.84
C PRO A 168 -8.13 10.83 -2.30
N TYR A 169 -7.86 11.87 -1.49
CA TYR A 169 -8.92 12.69 -0.90
C TYR A 169 -9.59 13.68 -1.88
N GLU A 170 -8.99 13.89 -3.04
CA GLU A 170 -9.41 14.87 -4.04
C GLU A 170 -9.55 14.16 -5.39
N PRO A 171 -10.59 14.47 -6.19
CA PRO A 171 -10.75 13.89 -7.51
C PRO A 171 -9.68 14.43 -8.46
N ASP A 172 -9.27 13.60 -9.42
CA ASP A 172 -8.42 14.04 -10.52
C ASP A 172 -9.15 15.07 -11.40
N PRO A 173 -8.46 16.07 -11.98
CA PRO A 173 -7.02 16.37 -11.90
C PRO A 173 -6.66 17.37 -10.78
N VAL A 174 -7.55 17.57 -9.80
CA VAL A 174 -7.43 18.61 -8.76
C VAL A 174 -6.49 18.19 -7.63
N SER A 175 -6.22 16.89 -7.51
CA SER A 175 -5.51 16.28 -6.38
C SER A 175 -4.15 16.94 -6.10
N THR A 176 -4.08 17.61 -4.97
CA THR A 176 -2.84 18.22 -4.48
C THR A 176 -1.94 17.23 -3.72
N TYR A 177 -2.35 15.96 -3.66
CA TYR A 177 -1.65 14.88 -2.93
C TYR A 177 -1.00 13.86 -3.86
N ASP A 178 -1.17 13.98 -5.17
CA ASP A 178 -0.54 13.04 -6.09
C ASP A 178 0.98 13.10 -6.03
N CYS A 179 1.57 14.28 -5.80
CA CYS A 179 3.00 14.40 -5.56
C CYS A 179 3.46 13.55 -4.34
N HIS A 180 2.67 13.51 -3.27
CA HIS A 180 2.94 12.64 -2.12
C HIS A 180 2.84 11.18 -2.52
N ARG A 181 1.76 10.79 -3.20
CA ARG A 181 1.52 9.40 -3.62
C ARG A 181 2.61 8.89 -4.56
N VAL A 182 3.05 9.68 -5.55
CA VAL A 182 4.17 9.30 -6.43
C VAL A 182 5.46 9.15 -5.62
N ALA A 183 5.76 10.09 -4.71
CA ALA A 183 6.94 9.99 -3.86
C ALA A 183 6.93 8.72 -2.99
N GLN A 184 5.76 8.35 -2.45
CA GLN A 184 5.59 7.13 -1.66
C GLN A 184 5.79 5.87 -2.49
N SER A 185 5.23 5.83 -3.70
CA SER A 185 5.48 4.75 -4.67
C SER A 185 6.96 4.65 -5.06
N TRP A 186 7.63 5.79 -5.21
CA TRP A 186 9.05 5.86 -5.52
C TRP A 186 9.91 5.27 -4.38
N GLU A 187 9.69 5.71 -3.14
CA GLU A 187 10.36 5.16 -1.97
C GLU A 187 10.12 3.65 -1.82
N MET A 188 8.88 3.21 -2.01
CA MET A 188 8.53 1.79 -2.01
C MET A 188 9.33 1.01 -3.06
N SER A 189 9.45 1.55 -4.28
CA SER A 189 10.23 0.92 -5.35
C SER A 189 11.72 0.78 -5.00
N LYS A 190 12.31 1.77 -4.31
CA LYS A 190 13.71 1.71 -3.86
C LYS A 190 13.92 0.59 -2.84
N LEU A 191 13.02 0.47 -1.86
CA LEU A 191 13.08 -0.59 -0.84
C LEU A 191 12.94 -1.98 -1.46
N LEU A 192 11.94 -2.18 -2.32
CA LEU A 192 11.69 -3.44 -3.02
C LEU A 192 12.88 -3.83 -3.91
N ARG A 193 13.42 -2.86 -4.68
CA ARG A 193 14.60 -3.08 -5.53
C ARG A 193 15.82 -3.45 -4.70
N GLY A 194 16.11 -2.73 -3.62
CA GLY A 194 17.26 -3.02 -2.77
C GLY A 194 17.20 -4.42 -2.14
N ALA A 195 16.01 -4.91 -1.78
CA ALA A 195 15.83 -6.28 -1.29
C ALA A 195 16.07 -7.33 -2.39
N ALA A 196 15.61 -7.06 -3.61
CA ALA A 196 15.83 -7.95 -4.74
C ALA A 196 17.32 -8.01 -5.13
N GLU A 197 18.05 -6.89 -5.09
CA GLU A 197 19.50 -6.82 -5.33
C GLU A 197 20.33 -7.62 -4.30
N ARG A 198 19.78 -7.87 -3.10
CA ARG A 198 20.37 -8.80 -2.12
C ARG A 198 20.11 -10.27 -2.43
N GLY A 199 19.29 -10.57 -3.45
CA GLY A 199 18.88 -11.91 -3.84
C GLY A 199 17.78 -12.51 -2.96
N HIS A 200 16.99 -11.68 -2.28
CA HIS A 200 15.86 -12.13 -1.47
C HIS A 200 14.59 -12.25 -2.33
N LEU A 201 13.65 -13.11 -1.91
CA LEU A 201 12.28 -13.04 -2.40
C LEU A 201 11.67 -11.74 -1.87
N VAL A 202 11.04 -10.96 -2.73
CA VAL A 202 10.48 -9.65 -2.35
C VAL A 202 8.97 -9.71 -2.48
N VAL A 203 8.29 -9.31 -1.41
CA VAL A 203 6.83 -9.27 -1.35
C VAL A 203 6.39 -7.89 -0.83
N GLY A 204 5.69 -7.11 -1.66
CA GLY A 204 5.05 -5.86 -1.27
C GLY A 204 3.56 -6.08 -1.05
N MET A 205 3.01 -5.70 0.10
CA MET A 205 1.61 -5.97 0.46
C MET A 205 0.95 -4.73 1.06
N GLY A 206 -0.36 -4.61 0.88
CA GLY A 206 -1.17 -3.65 1.62
C GLY A 206 -2.13 -2.83 0.78
N ASP A 207 -2.60 -1.75 1.39
CA ASP A 207 -3.48 -0.78 0.77
C ASP A 207 -2.62 0.31 0.12
N PHE A 208 -2.49 0.24 -1.19
CA PHE A 208 -1.69 1.20 -1.95
C PHE A 208 -2.51 2.40 -2.41
N ASN A 209 -3.79 2.49 -2.07
CA ASN A 209 -4.67 3.62 -2.41
C ASN A 209 -4.50 4.06 -3.87
N MET A 210 -4.28 3.12 -4.79
CA MET A 210 -3.97 3.39 -6.20
C MET A 210 -4.77 2.45 -7.09
N LEU A 211 -4.96 2.85 -8.34
CA LEU A 211 -5.64 2.04 -9.34
C LEU A 211 -4.63 1.23 -10.18
N PRO A 212 -5.04 0.08 -10.74
CA PRO A 212 -4.16 -0.71 -11.61
C PRO A 212 -3.69 0.11 -12.81
N LEU A 213 -2.39 0.02 -13.16
CA LEU A 213 -1.76 0.81 -14.23
C LEU A 213 -1.78 2.34 -14.09
N SER A 214 -2.26 2.88 -12.98
CA SER A 214 -2.05 4.29 -12.65
C SER A 214 -0.56 4.64 -12.57
N LEU A 215 -0.22 5.93 -12.63
CA LEU A 215 1.18 6.41 -12.49
C LEU A 215 1.89 5.80 -11.27
N PHE A 216 1.20 5.75 -10.13
CA PHE A 216 1.72 5.20 -8.87
C PHE A 216 2.06 3.71 -8.96
N HIS A 217 1.21 2.93 -9.63
CA HIS A 217 1.41 1.49 -9.87
C HIS A 217 2.58 1.27 -10.82
N ARG A 218 2.61 2.02 -11.92
CA ARG A 218 3.66 1.96 -12.94
C ARG A 218 5.03 2.31 -12.38
N VAL A 219 5.13 3.31 -11.49
CA VAL A 219 6.38 3.64 -10.79
C VAL A 219 6.93 2.42 -10.03
N ILE A 220 6.09 1.71 -9.27
CA ILE A 220 6.53 0.52 -8.52
C ILE A 220 7.01 -0.57 -9.47
N THR A 221 6.20 -0.93 -10.47
CA THR A 221 6.53 -2.06 -11.37
C THR A 221 7.63 -1.75 -12.37
N ALA A 222 7.91 -0.48 -12.67
CA ALA A 222 9.00 -0.08 -13.55
C ALA A 222 10.35 -0.03 -12.79
N HIS A 223 10.33 0.38 -11.53
CA HIS A 223 11.54 0.64 -10.75
C HIS A 223 11.93 -0.47 -9.78
N ALA A 224 11.06 -1.46 -9.53
CA ALA A 224 11.40 -2.66 -8.76
C ALA A 224 11.12 -3.92 -9.58
N PRO A 225 11.90 -5.01 -9.40
CA PRO A 225 11.69 -6.29 -10.09
C PRO A 225 10.54 -7.08 -9.44
N VAL A 226 9.40 -6.43 -9.24
CA VAL A 226 8.19 -7.01 -8.68
C VAL A 226 7.05 -6.88 -9.67
N ARG A 227 6.06 -7.75 -9.54
CA ARG A 227 4.89 -7.78 -10.41
C ARG A 227 3.62 -7.91 -9.58
N ASP A 228 2.57 -7.27 -10.06
CA ASP A 228 1.22 -7.36 -9.50
C ASP A 228 0.70 -8.79 -9.68
N VAL A 229 0.50 -9.52 -8.58
CA VAL A 229 0.07 -10.93 -8.65
C VAL A 229 -1.28 -11.09 -9.32
N TRP A 230 -2.17 -10.11 -9.17
CA TRP A 230 -3.50 -10.17 -9.77
C TRP A 230 -3.43 -9.98 -11.27
N ARG A 231 -2.65 -9.01 -11.76
CA ARG A 231 -2.51 -8.79 -13.22
C ARG A 231 -1.68 -9.84 -13.93
N ILE A 232 -0.89 -10.65 -13.20
CA ILE A 232 -0.27 -11.84 -13.80
C ILE A 232 -1.36 -12.84 -14.24
N LEU A 233 -2.38 -13.04 -13.41
CA LEU A 233 -3.45 -14.01 -13.66
C LEU A 233 -4.62 -13.42 -14.45
N HIS A 234 -4.94 -12.15 -14.22
CA HIS A 234 -6.01 -11.40 -14.88
C HIS A 234 -5.42 -10.15 -15.57
N PRO A 235 -4.67 -10.30 -16.67
CA PRO A 235 -4.00 -9.19 -17.35
C PRO A 235 -4.98 -8.11 -17.81
N ASP A 236 -6.21 -8.52 -18.08
CA ASP A 236 -7.32 -7.69 -18.53
C ASP A 236 -8.25 -7.18 -17.41
N SER A 237 -7.87 -7.37 -16.13
CA SER A 237 -8.62 -6.81 -14.98
C SER A 237 -8.81 -5.29 -15.11
N SER A 238 -9.88 -4.79 -14.50
CA SER A 238 -10.25 -3.37 -14.51
C SER A 238 -9.11 -2.42 -14.13
N LEU A 239 -9.09 -1.25 -14.77
CA LEU A 239 -8.18 -0.13 -14.47
C LEU A 239 -8.75 0.85 -13.45
N GLY A 240 -10.00 0.64 -12.99
CA GLY A 240 -10.67 1.49 -12.03
C GLY A 240 -12.18 1.29 -11.99
N PRO A 241 -12.93 2.07 -11.20
CA PRO A 241 -14.38 2.02 -11.25
C PRO A 241 -14.87 2.39 -12.66
N ALA A 242 -16.07 1.95 -13.05
CA ALA A 242 -16.56 2.06 -14.44
C ALA A 242 -16.68 3.50 -14.97
N TYR A 243 -16.73 4.49 -14.08
CA TYR A 243 -16.74 5.91 -14.42
C TYR A 243 -15.33 6.53 -14.55
N HIS A 244 -14.28 5.78 -14.24
CA HIS A 244 -12.90 6.27 -14.34
C HIS A 244 -12.51 6.41 -15.82
N PRO A 245 -11.86 7.52 -16.25
CA PRO A 245 -11.56 7.77 -17.65
C PRO A 245 -10.84 6.60 -18.35
N SER A 246 -9.82 6.02 -17.71
CA SER A 246 -9.07 4.90 -18.29
C SER A 246 -9.89 3.62 -18.45
N GLU A 247 -10.96 3.43 -17.66
CA GLU A 247 -11.85 2.28 -17.83
C GLU A 247 -12.92 2.58 -18.88
N GLN A 248 -13.43 3.82 -18.95
CA GLN A 248 -14.34 4.26 -20.00
C GLN A 248 -13.74 4.12 -21.40
N GLU A 249 -12.47 4.46 -21.57
CA GLU A 249 -11.73 4.32 -22.84
C GLU A 249 -11.67 2.88 -23.36
N ARG A 250 -11.82 1.89 -22.48
CA ARG A 250 -11.81 0.46 -22.86
C ARG A 250 -13.14 0.00 -23.46
N HIS A 251 -14.20 0.81 -23.37
CA HIS A 251 -15.54 0.52 -23.89
C HIS A 251 -16.06 -0.87 -23.47
N ARG A 252 -15.77 -1.29 -22.22
CA ARG A 252 -16.22 -2.57 -21.67
C ARG A 252 -17.62 -2.45 -21.06
N PRO A 253 -18.41 -3.55 -21.02
CA PRO A 253 -19.68 -3.57 -20.30
C PRO A 253 -19.51 -3.22 -18.82
N LEU A 254 -20.57 -2.69 -18.20
CA LEU A 254 -20.58 -2.48 -16.75
C LEU A 254 -20.39 -3.82 -16.04
N PRO A 255 -19.44 -3.91 -15.09
CA PRO A 255 -19.17 -5.16 -14.40
C PRO A 255 -20.31 -5.47 -13.41
N THR A 256 -20.59 -6.77 -13.26
CA THR A 256 -21.42 -7.27 -12.16
C THR A 256 -20.60 -7.40 -10.88
N ALA A 257 -21.27 -7.60 -9.74
CA ALA A 257 -20.65 -7.81 -8.44
C ALA A 257 -19.67 -8.98 -8.47
N ASP A 258 -20.08 -10.12 -9.04
CA ASP A 258 -19.20 -11.30 -9.16
C ASP A 258 -18.06 -11.08 -10.14
N PHE A 259 -18.31 -10.43 -11.29
CA PHE A 259 -17.23 -10.12 -12.23
C PHE A 259 -16.18 -9.19 -11.59
N ASN A 260 -16.64 -8.22 -10.79
CA ASN A 260 -15.73 -7.36 -10.05
C ASN A 260 -14.89 -8.15 -9.04
N LEU A 261 -15.51 -9.08 -8.32
CA LEU A 261 -14.84 -9.87 -7.30
C LEU A 261 -13.83 -10.86 -7.90
N LEU A 262 -14.27 -11.62 -8.91
CA LEU A 262 -13.54 -12.76 -9.47
C LEU A 262 -12.52 -12.36 -10.54
N GLU A 263 -12.85 -11.41 -11.41
CA GLU A 263 -11.98 -11.02 -12.53
C GLU A 263 -11.24 -9.71 -12.26
N ASN A 264 -11.94 -8.67 -11.82
CA ASN A 264 -11.31 -7.36 -11.58
C ASN A 264 -10.52 -7.32 -10.26
N GLY A 265 -10.85 -8.19 -9.31
CA GLY A 265 -10.27 -8.22 -7.97
C GLY A 265 -10.64 -6.99 -7.14
N ALA A 266 -11.88 -6.54 -7.22
CA ALA A 266 -12.35 -5.38 -6.46
C ALA A 266 -12.27 -5.65 -4.95
N THR A 267 -11.50 -4.84 -4.24
CA THR A 267 -11.28 -4.96 -2.79
C THR A 267 -12.02 -3.87 -2.01
N SER A 268 -12.46 -2.81 -2.68
CA SER A 268 -13.16 -1.68 -2.06
C SER A 268 -14.31 -1.21 -2.94
N ASN A 269 -15.27 -0.51 -2.34
CA ASN A 269 -16.44 0.09 -2.99
C ASN A 269 -17.39 -0.87 -3.73
N SER A 270 -17.19 -2.18 -3.61
CA SER A 270 -18.10 -3.16 -4.19
C SER A 270 -19.46 -3.13 -3.48
N VAL A 271 -20.52 -3.43 -4.23
CA VAL A 271 -21.88 -3.64 -3.71
C VAL A 271 -21.97 -4.78 -2.70
N TYR A 272 -21.00 -5.71 -2.66
CA TYR A 272 -20.93 -6.71 -1.60
C TYR A 272 -20.53 -6.15 -0.23
N ASN A 273 -19.89 -4.98 -0.19
CA ASN A 273 -19.42 -4.39 1.04
C ASN A 273 -20.55 -3.57 1.73
N THR A 274 -20.99 -4.01 2.90
CA THR A 274 -22.13 -3.41 3.61
C THR A 274 -21.88 -1.97 4.06
N TRP A 275 -20.61 -1.56 4.20
CA TRP A 275 -20.25 -0.19 4.57
C TRP A 275 -20.46 0.82 3.44
N ARG A 276 -20.75 0.34 2.22
CA ARG A 276 -21.01 1.17 1.03
C ARG A 276 -22.48 1.19 0.64
N TRP A 277 -23.31 0.46 1.38
CA TRP A 277 -24.75 0.48 1.23
C TRP A 277 -25.37 1.80 1.70
N ASN A 278 -26.56 2.09 1.18
CA ASN A 278 -27.31 3.26 1.64
C ASN A 278 -27.86 3.05 3.06
N LYS A 279 -28.28 4.15 3.71
CA LYS A 279 -28.78 4.12 5.09
C LYS A 279 -29.96 3.17 5.30
N ASN A 280 -30.84 3.02 4.31
CA ASN A 280 -32.00 2.14 4.42
C ASN A 280 -31.57 0.67 4.48
N GLN A 281 -30.65 0.27 3.61
CA GLN A 281 -30.06 -1.08 3.62
C GLN A 281 -29.30 -1.35 4.91
N GLN A 282 -28.49 -0.40 5.39
CA GLN A 282 -27.78 -0.54 6.67
C GLN A 282 -28.74 -0.64 7.87
N ASN A 283 -29.86 0.07 7.86
CA ASN A 283 -30.88 -0.03 8.89
C ASN A 283 -31.62 -1.38 8.87
N ARG A 284 -31.90 -1.93 7.68
CA ARG A 284 -32.46 -3.29 7.54
C ARG A 284 -31.50 -4.34 8.12
N LEU A 285 -30.21 -4.21 7.81
CA LEU A 285 -29.17 -5.10 8.32
C LEU A 285 -29.07 -5.04 9.85
N LYS A 286 -29.15 -3.84 10.45
CA LYS A 286 -29.26 -3.69 11.92
C LYS A 286 -30.54 -4.30 12.51
N GLY A 287 -31.59 -4.40 11.70
CA GLY A 287 -32.84 -5.08 12.05
C GLY A 287 -32.79 -6.61 11.93
N GLY A 288 -31.66 -7.20 11.53
CA GLY A 288 -31.48 -8.65 11.37
C GLY A 288 -31.76 -9.19 9.98
N ASP A 289 -31.99 -8.33 8.98
CA ASP A 289 -32.22 -8.74 7.60
C ASP A 289 -30.90 -9.05 6.88
N ILE A 290 -30.77 -10.27 6.35
CA ILE A 290 -29.57 -10.74 5.66
C ILE A 290 -29.31 -9.93 4.39
N CYS A 291 -30.31 -9.34 3.72
CA CYS A 291 -30.11 -8.49 2.52
C CYS A 291 -29.08 -9.06 1.53
N GLU A 292 -29.38 -10.21 0.90
CA GLU A 292 -28.47 -10.81 -0.09
C GLU A 292 -28.29 -9.91 -1.32
N VAL A 293 -27.09 -9.93 -1.90
CA VAL A 293 -26.76 -9.20 -3.13
C VAL A 293 -26.60 -10.24 -4.24
N PRO A 294 -27.47 -10.25 -5.27
CA PRO A 294 -27.34 -11.17 -6.38
C PRO A 294 -26.00 -11.01 -7.12
N PRO A 295 -25.33 -12.12 -7.53
CA PRO A 295 -24.10 -12.11 -8.33
C PRO A 295 -24.07 -11.20 -9.56
N ASP A 296 -25.21 -11.09 -10.24
CA ASP A 296 -25.42 -10.32 -11.46
C ASP A 296 -25.75 -8.84 -11.21
N THR A 297 -25.81 -8.42 -9.94
CA THR A 297 -26.02 -7.01 -9.56
C THR A 297 -24.94 -6.13 -10.19
N ILE A 298 -25.33 -5.07 -10.88
CA ILE A 298 -24.37 -4.13 -11.49
C ILE A 298 -23.58 -3.40 -10.41
N ASP A 299 -22.25 -3.43 -10.52
CA ASP A 299 -21.33 -2.86 -9.54
C ASP A 299 -20.35 -1.86 -10.20
N PRO A 300 -20.82 -0.64 -10.53
CA PRO A 300 -19.99 0.31 -11.28
C PRO A 300 -18.91 0.97 -10.43
N ARG A 301 -18.91 0.75 -9.10
CA ARG A 301 -18.02 1.43 -8.14
C ARG A 301 -16.92 0.55 -7.58
N GLY A 302 -17.00 -0.78 -7.76
CA GLY A 302 -15.95 -1.70 -7.35
C GLY A 302 -14.58 -1.28 -7.90
N GLN A 303 -13.59 -1.26 -7.01
CA GLN A 303 -12.23 -0.86 -7.35
C GLN A 303 -11.22 -1.71 -6.56
N ARG A 304 -10.04 -1.91 -7.15
CA ARG A 304 -8.93 -2.63 -6.52
C ARG A 304 -7.90 -1.64 -6.00
N LEU A 305 -7.76 -1.57 -4.69
CA LEU A 305 -6.81 -0.68 -4.00
C LEU A 305 -5.73 -1.44 -3.21
N ASP A 306 -6.02 -2.70 -2.88
CA ASP A 306 -5.14 -3.56 -2.10
C ASP A 306 -4.38 -4.49 -3.05
N TYR A 307 -3.07 -4.62 -2.81
CA TYR A 307 -2.17 -5.33 -3.72
C TYR A 307 -1.24 -6.27 -2.99
N ILE A 308 -0.88 -7.34 -3.70
CA ILE A 308 0.31 -8.13 -3.45
C ILE A 308 1.21 -8.00 -4.69
N PHE A 309 2.43 -7.51 -4.49
CA PHE A 309 3.50 -7.48 -5.47
C PHE A 309 4.53 -8.53 -5.11
N THR A 310 5.05 -9.27 -6.08
CA THR A 310 6.10 -10.27 -5.83
C THR A 310 7.21 -10.23 -6.88
N SER A 311 8.46 -10.45 -6.44
CA SER A 311 9.54 -10.87 -7.33
C SER A 311 9.51 -12.38 -7.56
N THR A 312 10.38 -12.88 -8.43
CA THR A 312 10.60 -14.33 -8.61
C THR A 312 11.60 -14.91 -7.61
N GLY A 313 12.29 -14.06 -6.83
CA GLY A 313 13.42 -14.47 -5.99
C GLY A 313 14.63 -15.02 -6.78
N VAL A 314 14.67 -14.79 -8.10
CA VAL A 314 15.77 -15.21 -8.98
C VAL A 314 16.50 -13.97 -9.46
N ASP A 315 17.82 -13.97 -9.29
CA ASP A 315 18.69 -12.93 -9.82
C ASP A 315 18.62 -12.94 -11.37
N PRO A 316 18.43 -11.79 -12.04
CA PRO A 316 18.42 -11.70 -13.51
C PRO A 316 19.61 -12.38 -14.19
N ASP A 317 20.79 -12.36 -13.57
CA ASP A 317 22.02 -12.93 -14.11
C ASP A 317 22.16 -14.44 -13.83
N SER A 318 21.22 -15.04 -13.09
CA SER A 318 21.23 -16.48 -12.81
C SER A 318 20.91 -17.33 -14.04
N PRO A 319 21.45 -18.57 -14.14
CA PRO A 319 21.16 -19.47 -15.24
C PRO A 319 19.66 -19.61 -15.55
N PRO A 320 19.23 -19.73 -16.82
CA PRO A 320 17.84 -19.91 -17.22
C PRO A 320 17.11 -21.06 -16.52
N THR A 321 17.85 -22.07 -16.07
CA THR A 321 17.36 -23.26 -15.36
C THR A 321 17.16 -23.04 -13.86
N THR A 322 17.52 -21.87 -13.33
CA THR A 322 17.42 -21.55 -11.90
C THR A 322 15.95 -21.55 -11.44
N PRO A 323 15.58 -22.37 -10.44
CA PRO A 323 14.22 -22.38 -9.89
C PRO A 323 13.87 -21.05 -9.24
N GLY A 324 12.61 -20.63 -9.39
CA GLY A 324 12.10 -19.39 -8.83
C GLY A 324 10.67 -19.51 -8.32
N TRP A 325 10.15 -18.41 -7.80
CA TRP A 325 8.77 -18.29 -7.34
C TRP A 325 7.86 -17.75 -8.43
N VAL A 326 6.73 -18.41 -8.64
CA VAL A 326 5.69 -18.00 -9.58
C VAL A 326 4.34 -17.91 -8.87
N VAL A 327 3.43 -17.12 -9.42
CA VAL A 327 2.08 -16.96 -8.87
C VAL A 327 1.25 -18.17 -9.29
N LYS A 328 0.75 -18.92 -8.32
CA LYS A 328 -0.15 -20.06 -8.51
C LYS A 328 -1.61 -19.62 -8.53
N SER A 329 -2.01 -18.78 -7.58
CA SER A 329 -3.37 -18.27 -7.45
C SER A 329 -3.40 -16.90 -6.77
N ALA A 330 -4.44 -16.13 -7.07
CA ALA A 330 -4.81 -14.91 -6.34
C ALA A 330 -6.34 -14.82 -6.30
N HIS A 331 -6.92 -14.43 -5.18
CA HIS A 331 -8.37 -14.22 -5.03
C HIS A 331 -8.68 -13.19 -3.95
N VAL A 332 -9.86 -12.56 -4.05
CA VAL A 332 -10.39 -11.70 -2.99
C VAL A 332 -10.96 -12.61 -1.90
N ALA A 333 -10.63 -12.33 -0.66
CA ALA A 333 -11.02 -13.12 0.51
C ALA A 333 -11.70 -12.24 1.56
N MET A 334 -12.27 -12.86 2.60
CA MET A 334 -12.95 -12.16 3.70
C MET A 334 -14.14 -11.30 3.20
N THR A 335 -14.89 -11.84 2.24
CA THR A 335 -16.08 -11.20 1.64
C THR A 335 -17.35 -11.50 2.44
N GLU A 336 -17.29 -12.55 3.26
CA GLU A 336 -18.27 -12.88 4.28
C GLU A 336 -18.57 -11.73 5.25
N ARG A 337 -19.72 -11.85 5.89
CA ARG A 337 -20.15 -10.95 6.94
C ARG A 337 -19.81 -11.52 8.30
N HIS A 338 -19.68 -10.63 9.27
CA HIS A 338 -19.65 -11.01 10.68
C HIS A 338 -20.91 -11.82 11.01
N PRO A 339 -20.80 -12.99 11.67
CA PRO A 339 -21.93 -13.89 11.91
C PRO A 339 -23.09 -13.22 12.68
N ASP A 340 -22.76 -12.50 13.75
CA ASP A 340 -23.80 -11.82 14.57
C ASP A 340 -24.15 -10.41 14.09
N LEU A 341 -23.16 -9.61 13.66
CA LEU A 341 -23.36 -8.22 13.28
C LEU A 341 -23.88 -8.05 11.84
N LEU A 342 -23.81 -9.11 11.03
CA LEU A 342 -24.20 -9.18 9.62
C LEU A 342 -23.50 -8.19 8.68
N CYS A 343 -22.60 -7.34 9.20
CA CYS A 343 -21.82 -6.37 8.41
C CYS A 343 -20.51 -6.99 7.89
N SER A 344 -19.97 -6.44 6.80
CA SER A 344 -18.61 -6.75 6.33
C SER A 344 -17.57 -6.50 7.43
N LEU A 345 -16.53 -7.32 7.47
CA LEU A 345 -15.49 -7.24 8.51
C LEU A 345 -14.63 -6.00 8.42
N SER A 346 -14.49 -5.43 7.24
CA SER A 346 -13.83 -4.15 6.98
C SER A 346 -14.53 -3.46 5.80
N ASP A 347 -14.26 -2.16 5.58
CA ASP A 347 -14.68 -1.47 4.36
C ASP A 347 -13.80 -1.82 3.15
N HIS A 348 -12.80 -2.68 3.36
CA HIS A 348 -12.03 -3.41 2.36
C HIS A 348 -12.24 -4.93 2.50
N PHE A 349 -12.07 -5.65 1.40
CA PHE A 349 -11.90 -7.10 1.38
C PHE A 349 -10.42 -7.46 1.35
N ALA A 350 -10.07 -8.65 1.85
CA ALA A 350 -8.70 -9.13 1.85
C ALA A 350 -8.26 -9.56 0.44
N VAL A 351 -6.96 -9.53 0.17
CA VAL A 351 -6.37 -10.18 -1.00
C VAL A 351 -5.50 -11.33 -0.53
N GLN A 352 -5.73 -12.51 -1.09
CA GLN A 352 -4.94 -13.71 -0.82
C GLN A 352 -4.24 -14.17 -2.10
N ALA A 353 -2.98 -14.59 -1.97
CA ALA A 353 -2.21 -15.14 -3.08
C ALA A 353 -1.34 -16.31 -2.64
N THR A 354 -1.16 -17.27 -3.54
CA THR A 354 -0.25 -18.41 -3.33
C THR A 354 0.89 -18.32 -4.32
N LEU A 355 2.12 -18.29 -3.82
CA LEU A 355 3.32 -18.48 -4.62
C LEU A 355 3.72 -19.95 -4.58
N THR A 356 4.16 -20.50 -5.70
CA THR A 356 4.72 -21.85 -5.76
C THR A 356 6.12 -21.82 -6.37
N ARG A 357 6.97 -22.74 -5.93
CA ARG A 357 8.34 -22.84 -6.44
C ARG A 357 8.35 -23.66 -7.73
N HIS A 358 8.75 -23.02 -8.83
CA HIS A 358 8.79 -23.63 -10.15
C HIS A 358 10.22 -23.83 -10.64
N THR A 359 10.48 -24.98 -11.26
CA THR A 359 11.77 -25.27 -11.92
C THR A 359 11.55 -25.21 -13.44
N PRO A 360 12.23 -24.31 -14.15
CA PRO A 360 12.09 -24.18 -15.59
C PRO A 360 12.32 -25.49 -16.35
N SER A 361 11.51 -25.75 -17.37
CA SER A 361 11.72 -26.90 -18.26
C SER A 361 13.03 -26.76 -19.06
N PRO A 362 13.74 -27.87 -19.37
CA PRO A 362 14.86 -27.82 -20.30
C PRO A 362 14.38 -27.25 -21.64
N ALA A 363 15.11 -26.27 -22.21
CA ALA A 363 14.76 -25.72 -23.51
C ALA A 363 14.76 -26.84 -24.57
N VAL A 364 13.59 -27.20 -25.09
CA VAL A 364 13.48 -28.00 -26.30
C VAL A 364 13.85 -27.07 -27.45
N ASN A 365 15.02 -27.28 -28.05
CA ASN A 365 15.33 -26.66 -29.33
C ASN A 365 14.27 -27.18 -30.33
N PRO A 366 13.44 -26.32 -30.95
CA PRO A 366 12.58 -26.78 -32.02
C PRO A 366 13.46 -27.40 -33.12
N PRO A 367 13.05 -28.51 -33.76
CA PRO A 367 13.74 -29.04 -34.92
C PRO A 367 13.87 -27.92 -35.96
N ASP A 368 15.05 -27.83 -36.56
CA ASP A 368 15.39 -26.90 -37.63
C ASP A 368 14.26 -26.86 -38.69
N PRO A 369 13.66 -25.69 -39.02
CA PRO A 369 12.49 -25.59 -39.90
C PRO A 369 12.79 -25.89 -41.38
N ARG A 370 13.83 -26.66 -41.69
CA ARG A 370 14.25 -27.01 -43.05
C ARG A 370 13.89 -28.45 -43.46
N SER A 371 12.87 -29.06 -42.87
CA SER A 371 12.40 -30.39 -43.31
C SER A 371 10.89 -30.61 -43.33
N GLU A 372 10.08 -29.55 -43.42
CA GLU A 372 8.68 -29.72 -43.80
C GLU A 372 8.49 -29.33 -45.26
N THR A 373 8.39 -30.36 -46.10
CA THR A 373 8.01 -30.23 -47.50
C THR A 373 6.58 -29.71 -47.61
N LEU A 374 6.38 -28.79 -48.56
CA LEU A 374 5.16 -28.04 -48.88
C LEU A 374 3.90 -28.92 -49.15
N SER A 375 4.00 -30.24 -49.06
CA SER A 375 2.97 -31.20 -49.46
C SER A 375 1.99 -31.56 -48.34
N ALA A 376 2.34 -31.37 -47.06
CA ALA A 376 1.46 -31.79 -45.95
C ALA A 376 0.35 -30.75 -45.66
N ALA A 377 0.62 -29.46 -45.87
CA ALA A 377 -0.32 -28.37 -45.59
C ALA A 377 -1.48 -28.27 -46.60
N LEU A 378 -1.35 -28.92 -47.78
CA LEU A 378 -2.39 -28.91 -48.82
C LEU A 378 -3.49 -29.97 -48.59
N GLN A 379 -3.28 -30.96 -47.72
CA GLN A 379 -4.25 -32.03 -47.49
C GLN A 379 -5.23 -31.76 -46.34
N THR A 380 -4.97 -30.77 -45.48
CA THR A 380 -5.76 -30.54 -44.26
C THR A 380 -6.75 -29.37 -44.34
N GLY A 381 -6.87 -28.69 -45.49
CA GLY A 381 -7.99 -27.77 -45.76
C GLY A 381 -8.13 -26.59 -44.78
N ALA A 382 -7.05 -26.16 -44.13
CA ALA A 382 -7.08 -25.15 -43.06
C ALA A 382 -6.89 -23.70 -43.56
N TYR A 383 -7.68 -23.27 -44.56
CA TYR A 383 -7.60 -21.90 -45.10
C TYR A 383 -8.96 -21.22 -45.27
N LEU A 384 -9.92 -21.43 -44.35
CA LEU A 384 -11.07 -20.52 -44.22
C LEU A 384 -11.57 -20.49 -42.76
N ALA A 385 -10.97 -19.65 -41.93
CA ALA A 385 -11.64 -19.15 -40.73
C ALA A 385 -11.30 -17.66 -40.57
N ALA A 386 -12.27 -16.82 -40.88
CA ALA A 386 -12.20 -15.38 -40.66
C ALA A 386 -12.13 -15.10 -39.16
N SER A 387 -11.15 -14.29 -38.77
CA SER A 387 -11.01 -13.72 -37.44
C SER A 387 -12.19 -12.80 -37.14
N SER A 388 -13.03 -13.19 -36.19
CA SER A 388 -14.00 -12.33 -35.52
C SER A 388 -13.97 -12.65 -34.02
N PRO A 389 -13.69 -11.68 -33.13
CA PRO A 389 -13.74 -11.92 -31.69
C PRO A 389 -15.14 -11.56 -31.17
N ALA A 390 -16.04 -12.53 -31.18
CA ALA A 390 -17.28 -12.48 -30.42
C ALA A 390 -17.71 -13.90 -30.06
N SER A 391 -17.40 -14.34 -28.84
CA SER A 391 -17.99 -15.54 -28.25
C SER A 391 -17.99 -15.42 -26.73
N SER A 392 -19.14 -15.02 -26.21
CA SER A 392 -19.55 -15.19 -24.83
C SER A 392 -19.94 -16.66 -24.60
N ILE A 393 -19.20 -17.40 -23.77
CA ILE A 393 -19.67 -18.65 -23.15
C ILE A 393 -19.16 -18.71 -21.70
N HIS A 394 -20.12 -18.84 -20.78
CA HIS A 394 -19.92 -19.26 -19.40
C HIS A 394 -19.15 -20.57 -19.30
N SER A 395 -18.04 -20.57 -18.58
CA SER A 395 -17.54 -21.73 -17.85
C SER A 395 -16.69 -21.22 -16.69
N GLY A 396 -17.13 -21.51 -15.47
CA GLY A 396 -16.24 -21.55 -14.33
C GLY A 396 -15.15 -22.59 -14.58
N ASP A 397 -14.04 -22.41 -13.88
CA ASP A 397 -12.76 -23.11 -14.03
C ASP A 397 -11.90 -22.68 -15.23
N VAL A 398 -10.73 -22.16 -14.84
CA VAL A 398 -9.54 -21.78 -15.64
C VAL A 398 -9.45 -20.27 -15.89
N ALA A 399 -9.10 -19.54 -14.82
CA ALA A 399 -8.17 -18.42 -14.97
C ALA A 399 -7.03 -18.92 -15.88
N GLN A 400 -6.78 -18.25 -17.01
CA GLN A 400 -5.67 -18.59 -17.90
C GLN A 400 -4.38 -18.50 -17.07
N THR A 401 -3.95 -19.62 -16.48
CA THR A 401 -2.76 -19.66 -15.65
C THR A 401 -1.61 -19.29 -16.55
N ALA A 402 -1.10 -18.07 -16.41
CA ALA A 402 0.08 -17.63 -17.14
C ALA A 402 1.15 -18.70 -16.97
N ASP A 403 1.56 -19.31 -18.09
CA ASP A 403 2.51 -20.42 -18.12
C ASP A 403 3.68 -20.15 -17.13
N PRO A 404 3.95 -21.07 -16.18
CA PRO A 404 4.98 -20.87 -15.15
C PRO A 404 6.36 -20.50 -15.71
N ASP A 405 6.74 -21.06 -16.86
CA ASP A 405 8.01 -20.72 -17.54
C ASP A 405 7.98 -19.27 -18.04
N THR A 406 6.86 -18.84 -18.63
CA THR A 406 6.63 -17.45 -19.05
C THR A 406 6.65 -16.49 -17.86
N GLN A 407 6.10 -16.88 -16.71
CA GLN A 407 6.20 -16.07 -15.49
C GLN A 407 7.66 -15.89 -15.06
N LEU A 408 8.48 -16.93 -15.04
CA LEU A 408 9.90 -16.78 -14.68
C LEU A 408 10.68 -15.95 -15.72
N LYS A 409 10.44 -16.18 -17.01
CA LYS A 409 11.07 -15.41 -18.10
C LYS A 409 10.74 -13.93 -18.02
N ARG A 410 9.46 -13.58 -17.84
CA ARG A 410 9.04 -12.18 -17.66
C ARG A 410 9.57 -11.56 -16.37
N GLY A 411 9.72 -12.35 -15.30
CA GLY A 411 10.34 -11.87 -14.06
C GLY A 411 11.81 -11.51 -14.20
N ARG A 412 12.52 -12.11 -15.17
CA ARG A 412 13.92 -11.79 -15.51
C ARG A 412 14.05 -10.60 -16.46
N SER A 413 13.02 -10.34 -17.27
CA SER A 413 13.02 -9.23 -18.24
C SER A 413 12.50 -7.95 -17.60
N ARG A 414 13.29 -6.87 -17.68
CA ARG A 414 12.81 -5.50 -17.42
C ARG A 414 12.04 -5.02 -18.65
N SER A 415 10.74 -5.25 -18.70
CA SER A 415 9.85 -4.54 -19.63
C SER A 415 9.27 -3.31 -18.92
N SER A 416 9.94 -2.16 -19.01
CA SER A 416 9.34 -0.91 -18.52
C SER A 416 8.80 -0.10 -19.69
N ASP A 417 7.47 -0.01 -19.80
CA ASP A 417 6.77 1.01 -20.58
C ASP A 417 6.80 2.37 -19.84
N PHE A 418 7.97 2.72 -19.29
CA PHE A 418 8.19 3.89 -18.46
C PHE A 418 9.18 4.80 -19.20
N GLY A 419 8.63 5.59 -20.13
CA GLY A 419 9.41 6.45 -21.01
C GLY A 419 9.84 7.78 -20.36
N PRO A 420 10.75 8.53 -21.01
CA PRO A 420 11.17 9.86 -20.57
C PRO A 420 10.02 10.83 -20.29
N SER A 421 8.92 10.74 -21.04
CA SER A 421 7.73 11.59 -20.87
C SER A 421 7.01 11.38 -19.53
N THR A 422 7.02 10.17 -18.98
CA THR A 422 6.42 9.90 -17.66
C THR A 422 7.25 10.52 -16.53
N TYR A 423 8.57 10.58 -16.67
CA TYR A 423 9.39 11.36 -15.73
C TYR A 423 9.10 12.86 -15.82
N ASP A 424 8.86 13.39 -17.03
CA ASP A 424 8.48 14.79 -17.20
C ASP A 424 7.14 15.13 -16.56
N GLU A 425 6.17 14.22 -16.64
CA GLU A 425 4.90 14.33 -15.90
C GLU A 425 5.15 14.44 -14.39
N ILE A 426 5.95 13.53 -13.82
CA ILE A 426 6.30 13.54 -12.39
C ILE A 426 7.03 14.83 -12.00
N ILE A 427 8.01 15.27 -12.78
CA ILE A 427 8.75 16.52 -12.54
C ILE A 427 7.78 17.71 -12.56
N GLY A 428 6.84 17.75 -13.52
CA GLY A 428 5.81 18.78 -13.58
C GLY A 428 4.92 18.79 -12.32
N MET A 429 4.53 17.63 -11.81
CA MET A 429 3.78 17.50 -10.55
C MET A 429 4.58 18.01 -9.35
N ILE A 430 5.86 17.66 -9.27
CA ILE A 430 6.76 18.11 -8.20
C ILE A 430 6.91 19.63 -8.23
N GLN A 431 7.17 20.23 -9.41
CA GLN A 431 7.33 21.67 -9.56
C GLN A 431 6.06 22.44 -9.20
N LYS A 432 4.88 21.94 -9.62
CA LYS A 432 3.57 22.53 -9.27
C LYS A 432 3.37 22.52 -7.75
N TYR A 433 3.69 21.42 -7.10
CA TYR A 433 3.55 21.30 -5.64
C TYR A 433 4.60 22.14 -4.89
N HIS A 434 5.86 22.14 -5.33
CA HIS A 434 6.93 22.97 -4.77
C HIS A 434 6.59 24.48 -4.82
N ALA A 435 6.04 24.96 -5.94
CA ALA A 435 5.57 26.35 -6.06
C ALA A 435 4.39 26.69 -5.12
N ARG A 436 3.56 25.69 -4.79
CA ARG A 436 2.51 25.84 -3.76
C ARG A 436 3.16 25.96 -2.38
N GLU A 437 4.10 25.09 -2.02
CA GLU A 437 4.74 25.09 -0.70
C GLU A 437 5.51 26.38 -0.43
N LEU A 438 6.21 26.93 -1.42
CA LEU A 438 6.89 28.23 -1.31
C LEU A 438 5.91 29.36 -0.99
N ARG A 439 4.76 29.40 -1.68
CA ARG A 439 3.70 30.39 -1.42
C ARG A 439 3.10 30.20 -0.03
N GLN A 440 2.80 28.97 0.37
CA GLN A 440 2.25 28.67 1.69
C GLN A 440 3.20 29.06 2.81
N ARG A 441 4.50 28.73 2.67
CA ARG A 441 5.55 29.13 3.61
C ARG A 441 5.61 30.65 3.75
N HIS A 442 5.65 31.38 2.64
CA HIS A 442 5.71 32.83 2.64
C HIS A 442 4.50 33.45 3.34
N TRP A 443 3.28 33.11 2.92
CA TRP A 443 2.07 33.72 3.46
C TRP A 443 1.80 33.36 4.92
N ARG A 444 2.15 32.15 5.37
CA ARG A 444 2.07 31.79 6.80
C ARG A 444 3.13 32.51 7.63
N GLY A 445 4.31 32.74 7.07
CA GLY A 445 5.33 33.60 7.71
C GLY A 445 4.85 35.04 7.85
N VAL A 446 4.24 35.61 6.80
CA VAL A 446 3.62 36.95 6.85
C VAL A 446 2.50 36.99 7.90
N HIS A 447 1.63 35.98 7.94
CA HIS A 447 0.57 35.89 8.94
C HIS A 447 1.09 35.91 10.37
N PHE A 448 2.20 35.22 10.67
CA PHE A 448 2.86 35.29 11.98
C PHE A 448 3.25 36.72 12.36
N PHE A 449 3.92 37.47 11.47
CA PHE A 449 4.33 38.84 11.78
C PHE A 449 3.16 39.81 11.91
N VAL A 450 2.11 39.64 11.09
CA VAL A 450 0.86 40.42 11.21
C VAL A 450 0.17 40.12 12.54
N ALA A 451 0.07 38.85 12.93
CA ALA A 451 -0.50 38.45 14.21
C ALA A 451 0.28 39.00 15.40
N LEU A 452 1.62 39.00 15.33
CA LEU A 452 2.48 39.60 16.36
C LEU A 452 2.25 41.11 16.48
N PHE A 453 2.07 41.81 15.36
CA PHE A 453 1.72 43.23 15.36
C PHE A 453 0.34 43.48 15.97
N ILE A 454 -0.68 42.71 15.60
CA ILE A 454 -2.04 42.81 16.18
C ILE A 454 -1.98 42.57 17.69
N TRP A 455 -1.23 41.56 18.13
CA TRP A 455 -1.04 41.26 19.55
C TRP A 455 -0.42 42.46 20.31
N LEU A 456 0.67 43.04 19.79
CA LEU A 456 1.28 44.25 20.36
C LEU A 456 0.31 45.44 20.39
N ALA A 457 -0.41 45.69 19.30
CA ALA A 457 -1.38 46.77 19.21
C ALA A 457 -2.53 46.59 20.22
N CYS A 458 -3.01 45.36 20.42
CA CYS A 458 -4.02 45.07 21.42
C CYS A 458 -3.51 45.28 22.85
N LEU A 459 -2.26 44.92 23.16
CA LEU A 459 -1.67 45.19 24.48
C LEU A 459 -1.58 46.69 24.78
N VAL A 460 -1.18 47.49 23.78
CA VAL A 460 -1.22 48.95 23.88
C VAL A 460 -2.66 49.43 24.06
N GLY A 461 -3.61 48.89 23.29
CA GLY A 461 -5.03 49.23 23.41
C GLY A 461 -5.64 48.92 24.78
N VAL A 462 -5.22 47.81 25.42
CA VAL A 462 -5.63 47.44 26.78
C VAL A 462 -5.15 48.48 27.79
N TRP A 463 -3.92 48.97 27.66
CA TRP A 463 -3.36 49.99 28.54
C TRP A 463 -4.19 51.29 28.54
N PHE A 464 -4.78 51.65 27.40
CA PHE A 464 -5.59 52.85 27.23
C PHE A 464 -7.11 52.58 27.24
N SER A 465 -7.53 51.40 27.70
CA SER A 465 -8.93 51.00 27.61
C SER A 465 -9.81 51.76 28.61
N PRO A 466 -10.91 52.39 28.17
CA PRO A 466 -11.78 53.16 29.07
C PRO A 466 -12.68 52.27 29.94
N GLU A 467 -12.93 51.03 29.51
CA GLU A 467 -13.94 50.14 30.11
C GLU A 467 -13.42 48.70 30.15
N ASN A 468 -13.73 47.98 31.24
CA ASN A 468 -13.23 46.61 31.45
C ASN A 468 -13.64 45.62 30.34
N TYR A 469 -14.84 45.78 29.77
CA TYR A 469 -15.30 44.89 28.69
C TYR A 469 -14.49 45.08 27.40
N VAL A 470 -14.00 46.29 27.12
CA VAL A 470 -13.15 46.59 25.96
C VAL A 470 -11.78 45.94 26.14
N ALA A 471 -11.19 46.06 27.34
CA ALA A 471 -9.94 45.39 27.69
C ALA A 471 -10.05 43.87 27.54
N PHE A 472 -11.17 43.28 27.98
CA PHE A 472 -11.44 41.84 27.81
C PHE A 472 -11.48 41.42 26.34
N ILE A 473 -12.22 42.15 25.49
CA ILE A 473 -12.31 41.85 24.06
C ILE A 473 -10.93 41.94 23.40
N LEU A 474 -10.15 43.00 23.69
CA LEU A 474 -8.81 43.17 23.16
C LEU A 474 -7.88 42.03 23.59
N MET A 475 -7.92 41.61 24.85
CA MET A 475 -7.15 40.48 25.35
C MET A 475 -7.54 39.16 24.67
N LEU A 476 -8.83 38.93 24.44
CA LEU A 476 -9.32 37.74 23.75
C LEU A 476 -8.84 37.69 22.29
N VAL A 477 -9.02 38.79 21.55
CA VAL A 477 -8.55 38.91 20.15
C VAL A 477 -7.04 38.74 20.08
N SER A 478 -6.30 39.44 20.96
CA SER A 478 -4.85 39.36 21.07
C SER A 478 -4.37 37.91 21.27
N SER A 479 -5.01 37.18 22.19
CA SER A 479 -4.66 35.79 22.50
C SER A 479 -4.93 34.85 21.32
N LEU A 480 -6.11 34.95 20.70
CA LEU A 480 -6.47 34.12 19.54
C LEU A 480 -5.58 34.40 18.33
N SER A 481 -5.30 35.69 18.05
CA SER A 481 -4.39 36.10 16.98
C SER A 481 -2.99 35.58 17.22
N LEU A 482 -2.45 35.71 18.45
CA LEU A 482 -1.11 35.22 18.77
C LEU A 482 -1.01 33.70 18.60
N VAL A 483 -1.99 32.93 19.10
CA VAL A 483 -2.00 31.46 18.96
C VAL A 483 -2.00 31.07 17.48
N ALA A 484 -2.90 31.64 16.67
CA ALA A 484 -2.97 31.35 15.25
C ALA A 484 -1.66 31.74 14.53
N GLY A 485 -1.12 32.92 14.84
CA GLY A 485 0.14 33.41 14.29
C GLY A 485 1.32 32.51 14.63
N VAL A 486 1.47 32.12 15.90
CA VAL A 486 2.57 31.25 16.36
C VAL A 486 2.50 29.88 15.68
N ILE A 487 1.31 29.28 15.57
CA ILE A 487 1.13 28.01 14.83
C ILE A 487 1.60 28.17 13.38
N ASP A 488 1.17 29.21 12.68
CA ASP A 488 1.58 29.47 11.29
C ASP A 488 3.07 29.78 11.15
N GLY A 489 3.65 30.50 12.11
CA GLY A 489 5.08 30.76 12.18
C GLY A 489 5.90 29.47 12.32
N LEU A 490 5.49 28.57 13.22
CA LEU A 490 6.11 27.26 13.40
C LEU A 490 5.97 26.38 12.15
N LEU A 491 4.79 26.38 11.52
CA LEU A 491 4.58 25.67 10.27
C LEU A 491 5.51 26.22 9.16
N SER A 492 5.55 27.54 8.98
CA SER A 492 6.43 28.22 8.01
C SER A 492 7.91 27.92 8.23
N LEU A 493 8.35 27.96 9.48
CA LEU A 493 9.74 27.74 9.84
C LEU A 493 10.15 26.27 9.71
N LEU A 494 9.36 25.34 10.25
CA LEU A 494 9.73 23.94 10.41
C LEU A 494 9.13 23.06 9.31
N PHE A 495 7.80 22.97 9.23
CA PHE A 495 7.11 22.04 8.33
C PHE A 495 7.41 22.33 6.87
N PHE A 496 7.15 23.55 6.37
CA PHE A 496 7.36 23.84 4.95
C PHE A 496 8.85 23.81 4.57
N SER A 497 9.76 24.14 5.49
CA SER A 497 11.19 24.01 5.24
C SER A 497 11.60 22.54 5.06
N TRP A 498 11.05 21.64 5.87
CA TRP A 498 11.29 20.20 5.74
C TRP A 498 10.67 19.65 4.45
N GLU A 499 9.40 19.98 4.20
CA GLU A 499 8.65 19.55 3.01
C GLU A 499 9.38 19.97 1.71
N ILE A 500 9.82 21.23 1.62
CA ILE A 500 10.56 21.74 0.45
C ILE A 500 11.88 20.98 0.25
N LYS A 501 12.60 20.68 1.33
CA LYS A 501 13.85 19.90 1.22
C LYS A 501 13.58 18.46 0.77
N GLY A 502 12.53 17.83 1.28
CA GLY A 502 12.10 16.50 0.83
C GLY A 502 11.72 16.49 -0.65
N LEU A 503 11.05 17.55 -1.12
CA LEU A 503 10.72 17.71 -2.54
C LEU A 503 11.96 17.86 -3.43
N LYS A 504 12.98 18.61 -2.98
CA LYS A 504 14.23 18.75 -3.73
C LYS A 504 14.96 17.41 -3.89
N GLU A 505 15.03 16.63 -2.81
CA GLU A 505 15.63 15.29 -2.84
C GLU A 505 14.89 14.40 -3.84
N PHE A 506 13.55 14.36 -3.73
CA PHE A 506 12.72 13.58 -4.62
C PHE A 506 12.83 14.03 -6.08
N GLU A 507 12.86 15.34 -6.34
CA GLU A 507 13.05 15.89 -7.70
C GLU A 507 14.40 15.47 -8.28
N TRP A 508 15.47 15.52 -7.49
CA TRP A 508 16.80 15.12 -7.92
C TRP A 508 16.83 13.64 -8.31
N GLU A 509 16.24 12.76 -7.49
CA GLU A 509 16.19 11.33 -7.77
C GLU A 509 15.42 11.02 -9.08
N ILE A 510 14.29 11.70 -9.32
CA ILE A 510 13.49 11.54 -10.54
C ILE A 510 14.27 12.06 -11.77
N ARG A 511 14.94 13.19 -11.66
CA ARG A 511 15.79 13.73 -12.75
C ARG A 511 16.95 12.80 -13.07
N ASN A 512 17.60 12.26 -12.05
CA ASN A 512 18.68 11.28 -12.21
C ASN A 512 18.18 10.01 -12.91
N ALA A 513 17.03 9.48 -12.49
CA ALA A 513 16.42 8.33 -13.14
C ALA A 513 16.02 8.60 -14.59
N LYS A 514 15.49 9.79 -14.90
CA LYS A 514 15.22 10.24 -16.27
C LYS A 514 16.49 10.26 -17.11
N ALA A 515 17.59 10.83 -16.60
CA ALA A 515 18.86 10.91 -17.31
C ALA A 515 19.40 9.52 -17.67
N VAL A 516 19.33 8.57 -16.72
CA VAL A 516 19.68 7.17 -16.97
C VAL A 516 18.79 6.54 -18.03
N ALA A 517 17.46 6.77 -17.97
CA ALA A 517 16.51 6.22 -18.93
C ALA A 517 16.67 6.80 -20.35
N SER A 518 17.05 8.08 -20.47
CA SER A 518 17.27 8.75 -21.76
C SER A 518 18.68 8.51 -22.35
N GLY A 519 19.62 7.95 -21.58
CA GLY A 519 21.03 7.83 -21.99
C GLY A 519 21.81 9.16 -21.96
N ASP A 520 21.22 10.23 -21.45
CA ASP A 520 21.81 11.57 -21.39
C ASP A 520 22.71 11.72 -20.15
N ARG A 521 23.98 11.33 -20.29
CA ARG A 521 24.97 11.41 -19.20
C ARG A 521 25.39 12.84 -18.81
N ILE A 522 25.13 13.84 -19.66
CA ILE A 522 25.54 15.24 -19.44
C ILE A 522 24.67 15.95 -18.38
N ALA A 523 23.40 15.53 -18.24
CA ALA A 523 22.49 16.09 -17.23
C ALA A 523 22.87 15.73 -15.78
N LEU A 524 23.71 14.70 -15.58
CA LEU A 524 24.18 14.27 -14.25
C LEU A 524 25.08 15.34 -13.59
N THR A 525 25.84 16.08 -14.39
CA THR A 525 26.81 17.10 -13.95
C THR A 525 26.20 18.50 -13.74
N GLU A 526 25.07 18.83 -14.38
CA GLU A 526 24.46 20.18 -14.27
C GLU A 526 23.54 20.36 -13.05
N SER A 527 23.17 19.27 -12.36
CA SER A 527 22.38 19.38 -11.11
C SER A 527 23.15 20.06 -9.98
N GLU A 528 24.48 20.05 -10.01
CA GLU A 528 25.35 20.76 -9.06
C GLU A 528 25.46 22.28 -9.37
N THR A 529 25.31 22.70 -10.63
CA THR A 529 25.48 24.12 -11.01
C THR A 529 24.24 24.98 -10.77
N TYR A 530 23.05 24.39 -10.67
CA TYR A 530 21.81 25.16 -10.41
C TYR A 530 21.72 25.68 -8.96
N GLU A 531 22.38 25.05 -7.98
CA GLU A 531 22.48 25.61 -6.61
C GLU A 531 23.54 26.72 -6.48
N SER A 532 24.52 26.76 -7.38
CA SER A 532 25.59 27.78 -7.39
C SER A 532 25.12 29.14 -7.93
N SER A 533 24.25 29.15 -8.94
CA SER A 533 23.78 30.39 -9.60
C SER A 533 22.80 31.22 -8.76
N GLY A 534 22.30 30.69 -7.64
CA GLY A 534 21.45 31.40 -6.67
C GLY A 534 22.21 32.34 -5.72
N ARG A 535 23.55 32.27 -5.65
CA ARG A 535 24.36 33.26 -4.92
C ARG A 535 24.64 34.46 -5.83
N ARG A 536 23.74 35.44 -5.79
CA ARG A 536 23.98 36.81 -6.28
C ARG A 536 25.39 37.25 -5.86
N SER A 537 26.24 37.57 -6.84
CA SER A 537 27.40 38.42 -6.62
C SER A 537 26.88 39.75 -6.05
N LYS A 538 27.37 40.11 -4.86
CA LYS A 538 27.34 41.52 -4.45
C LYS A 538 28.39 42.21 -5.31
N SER A 539 27.96 43.00 -6.28
CA SER A 539 28.83 44.00 -6.88
C SER A 539 29.07 45.11 -5.85
N THR A 540 30.34 45.50 -5.77
CA THR A 540 30.93 46.67 -5.12
C THR A 540 30.11 47.94 -5.19
#